data_AF-W8BMZ4-F1
#
_entry.id   AF-W8BMZ4-F1
#
_cell.length_a   1.000
_cell.length_b   1.000
_cell.length_c   1.000
_cell.angle_alpha   90.00
_cell.angle_beta   90.00
_cell.angle_gamma   90.00
#
_symmetry.space_group_name_H-M   'P 1'
#
loop_
_entity.id
_entity.type
_entity.pdbx_description
1 polymer ?
#
loop_
_entity_poly.entity_id
_entity_poly.type
_entity_poly.pdbx_seq_one_letter_code
_entity_poly.pdbx_strand_id
1 'polypeptide(L)'
;MVEEKQEIVAEEVPEADKAQEVEETKDTAVSQKSKTKTANSAAKKQKKKKPEVDAPLRGLPKSGRPWKTPKQKFTTIKKTTQRLTFEKKMELRNELRHIKEMSRDIKEQRKEAAVQKNQRRIENAERRLANERRAEVVQIIKNPSKLKRLKKKQMRMIEKRDTSQVKVV
;
A
#
# COMPACT_ATOMS: atom_id res chain seq x y z
N MET A 1 32.97 35.92 -41.75
CA MET A 1 31.71 36.69 -41.72
C MET A 1 30.64 35.68 -41.31
N VAL A 2 30.45 35.51 -39.99
CA VAL A 2 29.38 36.16 -39.18
C VAL A 2 28.06 35.44 -39.52
N GLU A 3 27.61 34.46 -38.72
CA GLU A 3 26.74 34.52 -37.53
C GLU A 3 26.37 33.03 -37.24
N GLU A 4 25.99 32.50 -36.08
CA GLU A 4 25.34 33.03 -34.89
C GLU A 4 25.49 31.94 -33.79
N LYS A 5 26.02 32.30 -32.62
CA LYS A 5 25.97 31.44 -31.43
C LYS A 5 24.70 31.81 -30.67
N GLN A 6 23.78 30.86 -30.50
CA GLN A 6 22.64 31.04 -29.61
C GLN A 6 23.04 30.62 -28.19
N GLU A 7 23.33 31.62 -27.36
CA GLU A 7 23.38 31.50 -25.90
C GLU A 7 21.95 31.45 -25.35
N ILE A 8 21.61 30.37 -24.67
CA ILE A 8 20.35 30.26 -23.92
C ILE A 8 20.63 30.86 -22.53
N VAL A 9 20.13 32.08 -22.36
CA VAL A 9 20.11 32.83 -21.11
C VAL A 9 19.22 32.12 -20.10
N ALA A 10 19.77 31.86 -18.92
CA ALA A 10 19.03 31.40 -17.75
C ALA A 10 18.16 32.55 -17.22
N GLU A 11 16.84 32.37 -17.26
CA GLU A 11 15.88 33.25 -16.61
C GLU A 11 15.74 32.84 -15.15
N GLU A 12 16.41 33.57 -14.27
CA GLU A 12 16.13 33.60 -12.83
C GLU A 12 14.77 34.27 -12.59
N VAL A 13 13.83 33.52 -12.02
CA VAL A 13 12.56 34.05 -11.50
C VAL A 13 12.83 34.59 -10.08
N PRO A 14 12.52 35.87 -9.80
CA PRO A 14 12.72 36.45 -8.48
C PRO A 14 11.61 36.03 -7.50
N GLU A 15 12.03 35.44 -6.39
CA GLU A 15 11.23 35.16 -5.21
C GLU A 15 11.19 36.41 -4.31
N ALA A 16 10.00 36.93 -4.03
CA ALA A 16 9.78 37.97 -3.02
C ALA A 16 8.40 37.85 -2.35
N ASP A 17 8.46 37.56 -1.04
CA ASP A 17 7.70 38.11 0.10
C ASP A 17 6.15 37.98 0.15
N LYS A 18 5.60 37.35 1.21
CA LYS A 18 5.55 37.91 2.58
C LYS A 18 4.61 37.14 3.53
N ALA A 19 5.14 36.83 4.72
CA ALA A 19 4.54 36.77 6.07
C ALA A 19 3.26 35.93 6.35
N GLN A 20 3.35 35.08 7.37
CA GLN A 20 2.81 35.41 8.71
C GLN A 20 3.31 34.40 9.78
N GLU A 21 4.10 34.92 10.72
CA GLU A 21 4.32 34.33 12.05
C GLU A 21 3.01 34.37 12.84
N VAL A 22 2.64 33.25 13.46
CA VAL A 22 1.82 33.23 14.67
C VAL A 22 2.40 32.14 15.59
N GLU A 23 3.21 32.58 16.55
CA GLU A 23 3.47 31.85 17.79
C GLU A 23 2.18 31.87 18.63
N GLU A 24 1.68 30.72 19.08
CA GLU A 24 1.17 30.59 20.46
C GLU A 24 0.85 29.15 20.86
N THR A 25 1.40 28.80 22.03
CA THR A 25 0.93 27.86 23.06
C THR A 25 1.19 26.36 22.91
N LYS A 26 2.09 25.90 23.79
CA LYS A 26 2.19 24.54 24.28
C LYS A 26 0.99 24.25 25.18
N ASP A 27 0.26 23.17 24.91
CA ASP A 27 -0.42 22.43 25.97
C ASP A 27 -0.39 20.92 25.68
N THR A 28 0.16 20.20 26.66
CA THR A 28 0.20 18.75 26.71
C THR A 28 -0.98 18.28 27.54
N ALA A 29 -2.00 17.66 26.93
CA ALA A 29 -2.95 16.83 27.68
C ALA A 29 -3.63 15.76 26.80
N VAL A 30 -3.18 14.52 27.01
CA VAL A 30 -4.00 13.31 27.22
C VAL A 30 -5.09 12.97 26.18
N SER A 31 -4.74 11.96 25.35
CA SER A 31 -5.53 10.74 25.08
C SER A 31 -7.05 10.87 24.97
N GLN A 32 -7.56 10.91 23.74
CA GLN A 32 -8.76 10.15 23.38
C GLN A 32 -8.64 9.44 22.03
N LYS A 33 -8.65 8.12 22.13
CA LYS A 33 -8.64 7.12 21.06
C LYS A 33 -9.97 7.17 20.31
N SER A 34 -10.04 7.87 19.18
CA SER A 34 -11.21 7.84 18.30
C SER A 34 -11.24 6.51 17.54
N LYS A 35 -12.03 5.57 18.06
CA LYS A 35 -12.52 4.42 17.30
C LYS A 35 -13.42 4.97 16.19
N THR A 36 -12.90 5.12 14.97
CA THR A 36 -13.73 5.24 13.77
C THR A 36 -14.41 3.89 13.55
N LYS A 37 -15.57 3.71 14.20
CA LYS A 37 -16.55 2.71 13.82
C LYS A 37 -16.98 3.09 12.40
N THR A 38 -16.51 2.32 11.43
CA THR A 38 -17.08 2.27 10.09
C THR A 38 -18.55 1.90 10.25
N ALA A 39 -19.40 2.91 10.28
CA ALA A 39 -20.83 2.73 10.13
C ALA A 39 -21.03 2.16 8.74
N ASN A 40 -21.19 0.84 8.68
CA ASN A 40 -21.74 0.14 7.54
C ASN A 40 -23.09 0.79 7.24
N SER A 41 -23.10 1.76 6.33
CA SER A 41 -24.30 2.14 5.63
C SER A 41 -24.72 0.89 4.88
N ALA A 42 -25.68 0.17 5.45
CA ALA A 42 -26.51 -0.78 4.74
C ALA A 42 -27.31 0.03 3.72
N ALA A 43 -26.63 0.47 2.66
CA ALA A 43 -27.20 1.02 1.46
C ALA A 43 -28.01 -0.11 0.85
N LYS A 44 -29.27 -0.18 1.26
CA LYS A 44 -30.32 -1.02 0.72
C LYS A 44 -30.25 -0.84 -0.79
N LYS A 45 -29.62 -1.80 -1.50
CA LYS A 45 -29.53 -1.81 -2.96
C LYS A 45 -30.95 -1.63 -3.47
N GLN A 46 -31.26 -0.43 -3.96
CA GLN A 46 -32.49 -0.19 -4.68
C GLN A 46 -32.44 -1.12 -5.88
N LYS A 47 -33.27 -2.18 -5.86
CA LYS A 47 -33.48 -3.02 -7.03
C LYS A 47 -33.97 -2.07 -8.12
N LYS A 48 -33.12 -1.80 -9.12
CA LYS A 48 -33.53 -1.08 -10.34
C LYS A 48 -34.80 -1.76 -10.85
N LYS A 49 -35.95 -1.07 -10.73
CA LYS A 49 -37.17 -1.50 -11.40
C LYS A 49 -36.83 -1.53 -12.89
N LYS A 50 -37.05 -2.68 -13.53
CA LYS A 50 -36.93 -2.81 -14.98
C LYS A 50 -37.84 -1.76 -15.62
N PRO A 51 -37.45 -1.13 -16.75
CA PRO A 51 -38.34 -0.21 -17.44
C PRO A 51 -39.63 -0.96 -17.77
N GLU A 52 -40.74 -0.48 -17.21
CA GLU A 52 -42.10 -0.98 -17.41
C GLU A 52 -42.56 -0.48 -18.78
N VAL A 53 -41.94 -1.03 -19.84
CA VAL A 53 -42.29 -0.71 -21.22
C VAL A 53 -42.94 -1.95 -21.80
N ASP A 54 -44.24 -1.83 -22.03
CA ASP A 54 -45.11 -2.71 -22.83
C ASP A 54 -45.34 -4.14 -22.32
N ALA A 55 -45.54 -4.33 -21.01
CA ALA A 55 -46.33 -5.48 -20.58
C ALA A 55 -47.82 -5.11 -20.69
N PRO A 56 -48.66 -5.84 -21.44
CA PRO A 56 -50.11 -5.57 -21.44
C PRO A 56 -50.60 -5.59 -19.99
N LEU A 57 -51.43 -4.62 -19.61
CA LEU A 57 -51.97 -4.41 -18.26
C LEU A 57 -52.74 -5.65 -17.79
N ARG A 58 -52.00 -6.63 -17.33
CA ARG A 58 -52.50 -7.96 -17.01
C ARG A 58 -52.67 -7.97 -15.49
N GLY A 59 -53.91 -8.11 -15.02
CA GLY A 59 -54.27 -7.93 -13.60
C GLY A 59 -53.49 -8.82 -12.62
N LEU A 60 -53.54 -8.48 -11.33
CA LEU A 60 -52.84 -9.24 -10.29
C LEU A 60 -53.45 -10.66 -10.12
N PRO A 61 -52.63 -11.72 -10.04
CA PRO A 61 -53.12 -13.07 -9.85
C PRO A 61 -53.67 -13.28 -8.44
N LYS A 62 -54.90 -13.82 -8.34
CA LYS A 62 -55.60 -14.05 -7.06
C LYS A 62 -54.86 -14.99 -6.10
N SER A 63 -54.04 -15.91 -6.62
CA SER A 63 -53.29 -16.89 -5.84
C SER A 63 -51.88 -16.45 -5.42
N GLY A 64 -51.48 -15.20 -5.73
CA GLY A 64 -50.13 -14.70 -5.46
C GLY A 64 -49.02 -15.35 -6.31
N ARG A 65 -49.38 -16.33 -7.16
CA ARG A 65 -48.43 -17.02 -8.04
C ARG A 65 -48.30 -16.28 -9.38
N PRO A 66 -47.08 -15.92 -9.82
CA PRO A 66 -46.89 -15.12 -11.03
C PRO A 66 -47.36 -15.88 -12.28
N TRP A 67 -48.06 -15.18 -13.17
CA TRP A 67 -48.41 -15.71 -14.49
C TRP A 67 -47.16 -15.88 -15.37
N LYS A 68 -47.23 -16.80 -16.34
CA LYS A 68 -46.15 -16.98 -17.32
C LYS A 68 -46.00 -15.70 -18.15
N THR A 69 -44.80 -15.13 -18.21
CA THR A 69 -44.51 -14.00 -19.09
C THR A 69 -44.28 -14.47 -20.52
N PRO A 70 -44.68 -13.69 -21.54
CA PRO A 70 -44.38 -14.03 -22.93
C PRO A 70 -42.86 -14.06 -23.14
N LYS A 71 -42.35 -15.18 -23.66
CA LYS A 71 -40.93 -15.29 -24.05
C LYS A 71 -40.72 -14.46 -25.31
N GLN A 72 -39.70 -13.60 -25.33
CA GLN A 72 -39.30 -12.93 -26.57
C GLN A 72 -38.80 -13.97 -27.58
N LYS A 73 -39.19 -13.81 -28.85
CA LYS A 73 -38.74 -14.67 -29.94
C LYS A 73 -37.25 -14.40 -30.18
N PHE A 74 -36.48 -15.45 -30.46
CA PHE A 74 -35.03 -15.34 -30.72
C PHE A 74 -34.69 -14.45 -31.95
N THR A 75 -35.69 -14.18 -32.79
CA THR A 75 -35.63 -13.27 -33.95
C THR A 75 -35.65 -11.79 -33.56
N THR A 76 -36.21 -11.43 -32.40
CA THR A 76 -36.24 -10.05 -31.89
C THR A 76 -34.86 -9.58 -31.40
N ILE A 77 -33.99 -10.53 -31.05
CA ILE A 77 -32.63 -10.24 -30.59
C ILE A 77 -31.77 -9.89 -31.80
N LYS A 78 -31.37 -8.61 -31.94
CA LYS A 78 -30.40 -8.18 -32.95
C LYS A 78 -29.07 -8.87 -32.68
N LYS A 79 -28.76 -9.90 -33.47
CA LYS A 79 -27.52 -10.70 -33.33
C LYS A 79 -26.26 -9.96 -33.78
N THR A 80 -26.40 -8.94 -34.63
CA THR A 80 -25.27 -8.27 -35.27
C THR A 80 -25.06 -6.89 -34.64
N THR A 81 -24.07 -6.79 -33.76
CA THR A 81 -23.49 -5.50 -33.37
C THR A 81 -22.69 -4.95 -34.56
N GLN A 82 -22.79 -3.65 -34.82
CA GLN A 82 -22.00 -2.99 -35.87
C GLN A 82 -20.51 -3.22 -35.59
N ARG A 83 -19.78 -3.68 -36.61
CA ARG A 83 -18.34 -3.89 -36.47
C ARG A 83 -17.63 -2.55 -36.42
N LEU A 84 -16.70 -2.41 -35.47
CA LEU A 84 -15.83 -1.24 -35.40
C LEU A 84 -14.98 -1.12 -36.68
N THR A 85 -14.74 0.11 -37.11
CA THR A 85 -13.78 0.44 -38.17
C THR A 85 -12.37 0.03 -37.75
N PHE A 86 -11.47 -0.11 -38.72
CA PHE A 86 -10.09 -0.53 -38.46
C PHE A 86 -9.35 0.45 -37.54
N GLU A 87 -9.52 1.75 -37.77
CA GLU A 87 -8.94 2.83 -36.96
C GLU A 87 -9.31 2.69 -35.49
N LYS A 88 -10.62 2.56 -35.20
CA LYS A 88 -11.11 2.36 -33.82
C LYS A 88 -10.56 1.11 -33.15
N LYS A 89 -10.29 0.04 -33.92
CA LYS A 89 -9.63 -1.16 -33.38
C LYS A 89 -8.16 -0.90 -33.06
N MET A 90 -7.48 -0.09 -33.86
CA MET A 90 -6.09 0.27 -33.61
C MET A 90 -5.96 1.19 -32.40
N GLU A 91 -6.81 2.20 -32.28
CA GLU A 91 -6.90 3.06 -31.10
C GLU A 91 -7.10 2.23 -29.83
N LEU A 92 -8.09 1.34 -29.81
CA LEU A 92 -8.36 0.48 -28.66
C LEU A 92 -7.17 -0.44 -28.31
N ARG A 93 -6.46 -0.96 -29.31
CA ARG A 93 -5.24 -1.76 -29.06
C ARG A 93 -4.12 -0.92 -28.45
N ASN A 94 -3.95 0.32 -28.91
CA ASN A 94 -2.94 1.23 -28.39
C ASN A 94 -3.27 1.63 -26.94
N GLU A 95 -4.53 1.96 -26.66
CA GLU A 95 -5.01 2.24 -25.30
C GLU A 95 -4.79 1.05 -24.36
N LEU A 96 -5.14 -0.17 -24.80
CA LEU A 96 -4.91 -1.37 -23.99
C LEU A 96 -3.43 -1.62 -23.73
N ARG A 97 -2.56 -1.36 -24.73
CA ARG A 97 -1.11 -1.48 -24.56
C ARG A 97 -0.61 -0.49 -23.52
N HIS A 98 -1.02 0.78 -23.64
CA HIS A 98 -0.65 1.84 -22.72
C HIS A 98 -1.11 1.56 -21.28
N ILE A 99 -2.36 1.13 -21.09
CA ILE A 99 -2.88 0.74 -19.77
C ILE A 99 -2.09 -0.43 -19.18
N LYS A 100 -1.67 -1.40 -20.02
CA LYS A 100 -0.88 -2.54 -19.58
C LYS A 100 0.52 -2.14 -19.15
N GLU A 101 1.15 -1.22 -19.87
CA GLU A 101 2.45 -0.64 -19.51
C GLU A 101 2.35 0.11 -18.17
N MET A 102 1.41 1.04 -18.04
CA MET A 102 1.18 1.73 -16.76
C MET A 102 0.91 0.76 -15.59
N SER A 103 0.15 -0.31 -15.83
CA SER A 103 -0.10 -1.33 -14.80
C SER A 103 1.16 -2.12 -14.42
N ARG A 104 2.06 -2.36 -15.36
CA ARG A 104 3.36 -3.02 -15.10
C ARG A 104 4.25 -2.10 -14.27
N ASP A 105 4.37 -0.84 -14.66
CA ASP A 105 5.22 0.15 -13.96
C ASP A 105 4.78 0.30 -12.50
N ILE A 106 3.47 0.40 -12.24
CA ILE A 106 2.93 0.46 -10.87
C ILE A 106 3.28 -0.80 -10.07
N LYS A 107 3.25 -1.97 -10.69
CA LYS A 107 3.61 -3.24 -10.02
C LYS A 107 5.10 -3.34 -9.76
N GLU A 108 5.93 -2.87 -10.67
CA GLU A 108 7.39 -2.86 -10.55
C GLU A 108 7.81 -1.90 -9.43
N GLN A 109 7.31 -0.67 -9.41
CA GLN A 109 7.54 0.28 -8.33
C GLN A 109 7.16 -0.30 -6.95
N ARG A 110 6.02 -0.99 -6.86
CA ARG A 110 5.61 -1.66 -5.60
C ARG A 110 6.56 -2.77 -5.19
N LYS A 111 7.04 -3.57 -6.15
CA LYS A 111 8.00 -4.65 -5.88
C LYS A 111 9.34 -4.07 -5.44
N GLU A 112 9.86 -3.06 -6.12
CA GLU A 112 11.10 -2.38 -5.79
C GLU A 112 11.05 -1.78 -4.37
N ALA A 113 9.96 -1.08 -4.04
CA ALA A 113 9.75 -0.54 -2.70
C ALA A 113 9.73 -1.64 -1.63
N ALA A 114 9.11 -2.80 -1.91
CA ALA A 114 9.10 -3.93 -1.00
C ALA A 114 10.48 -4.56 -0.82
N VAL A 115 11.24 -4.72 -1.90
CA VAL A 115 12.62 -5.23 -1.87
C VAL A 115 13.52 -4.29 -1.08
N GLN A 116 13.46 -2.98 -1.34
CA GLN A 116 14.23 -1.97 -0.60
C GLN A 116 13.89 -1.98 0.89
N LYS A 117 12.61 -2.11 1.25
CA LYS A 117 12.19 -2.23 2.65
C LYS A 117 12.73 -3.49 3.32
N ASN A 118 12.74 -4.61 2.60
CA ASN A 118 13.30 -5.86 3.13
C ASN A 118 14.82 -5.73 3.33
N GLN A 119 15.52 -5.18 2.34
CA GLN A 119 16.96 -4.94 2.39
C GLN A 119 17.33 -4.07 3.60
N ARG A 120 16.63 -2.95 3.80
CA ARG A 120 16.81 -2.09 4.99
C ARG A 120 16.57 -2.83 6.31
N ARG A 121 15.62 -3.77 6.35
CA ARG A 121 15.36 -4.58 7.56
C ARG A 121 16.49 -5.55 7.84
N ILE A 122 17.00 -6.22 6.80
CA ILE A 122 18.13 -7.14 6.89
C ILE A 122 19.36 -6.39 7.39
N GLU A 123 19.72 -5.27 6.75
CA GLU A 123 20.87 -4.43 7.14
C GLU A 123 20.75 -3.91 8.57
N ASN A 124 19.56 -3.47 8.99
CA ASN A 124 19.33 -3.02 10.37
C ASN A 124 19.41 -4.17 11.37
N ALA A 125 18.97 -5.38 11.01
CA ALA A 125 19.08 -6.56 11.85
C ALA A 125 20.55 -7.00 11.98
N GLU A 126 21.32 -7.00 10.89
CA GLU A 126 22.75 -7.28 10.89
C GLU A 126 23.52 -6.26 11.74
N ARG A 127 23.22 -4.97 11.56
CA ARG A 127 23.81 -3.89 12.37
C ARG A 127 23.47 -4.07 13.85
N ARG A 128 22.23 -4.46 14.18
CA ARG A 128 21.82 -4.74 15.55
C ARG A 128 22.61 -5.91 16.14
N LEU A 129 22.72 -7.03 15.43
CA LEU A 129 23.49 -8.19 15.88
C LEU A 129 24.98 -7.85 16.06
N ALA A 130 25.56 -7.07 15.15
CA ALA A 130 26.94 -6.62 15.27
C ALA A 130 27.14 -5.68 16.47
N ASN A 131 26.20 -4.75 16.70
CA ASN A 131 26.22 -3.85 17.85
C ASN A 131 26.01 -4.61 19.17
N GLU A 132 25.11 -5.58 19.22
CA GLU A 132 24.91 -6.46 20.38
C GLU A 132 26.20 -7.21 20.71
N ARG A 133 26.85 -7.83 19.72
CA ARG A 133 28.16 -8.50 19.91
C ARG A 133 29.25 -7.52 20.37
N ARG A 134 29.27 -6.30 19.84
CA ARG A 134 30.27 -5.28 20.19
C ARG A 134 30.04 -4.67 21.58
N ALA A 135 28.77 -4.51 21.96
CA ALA A 135 28.34 -3.98 23.25
C ALA A 135 28.37 -5.03 24.37
N GLU A 136 28.47 -6.32 24.01
CA GLU A 136 28.68 -7.39 24.96
C GLU A 136 29.97 -7.12 25.75
N VAL A 137 29.84 -6.97 27.07
CA VAL A 137 30.97 -6.79 27.98
C VAL A 137 31.14 -8.08 28.77
N VAL A 138 32.29 -8.74 28.61
CA VAL A 138 32.55 -10.04 29.23
C VAL A 138 33.61 -9.89 30.32
N GLN A 139 33.38 -10.57 31.44
CA GLN A 139 34.34 -10.69 32.53
C GLN A 139 35.07 -12.03 32.43
N ILE A 140 36.41 -12.00 32.41
CA ILE A 140 37.21 -13.24 32.39
C ILE A 140 37.28 -13.85 33.79
N ILE A 141 36.66 -15.02 33.96
CA ILE A 141 36.77 -15.80 35.19
C ILE A 141 38.03 -16.68 35.12
N LYS A 142 39.15 -16.17 35.64
CA LYS A 142 40.44 -16.89 35.65
C LYS A 142 40.44 -18.14 36.55
N ASN A 143 39.63 -18.18 37.61
CA ASN A 143 39.59 -19.30 38.56
C ASN A 143 38.21 -19.99 38.54
N PRO A 144 38.12 -21.29 38.17
CA PRO A 144 36.86 -22.02 38.03
C PRO A 144 36.19 -22.35 39.37
N SER A 145 36.93 -22.36 40.48
CA SER A 145 36.37 -22.58 41.82
C SER A 145 35.41 -21.46 42.22
N LYS A 146 35.51 -20.27 41.59
CA LYS A 146 34.54 -19.18 41.80
C LYS A 146 33.13 -19.57 41.35
N LEU A 147 32.98 -20.28 40.22
CA LEU A 147 31.68 -20.74 39.72
C LEU A 147 31.04 -21.74 40.69
N LYS A 148 31.84 -22.63 41.27
CA LYS A 148 31.35 -23.65 42.22
C LYS A 148 30.84 -23.04 43.54
N ARG A 149 31.30 -21.83 43.89
CA ARG A 149 30.89 -21.11 45.11
C ARG A 149 29.61 -20.28 44.91
N LEU A 150 29.16 -20.09 43.67
CA LEU A 150 27.96 -19.29 43.38
C LEU A 150 26.67 -20.05 43.70
N LYS A 151 25.62 -19.30 44.03
CA LYS A 151 24.29 -19.87 44.24
C LYS A 151 23.74 -20.42 42.93
N LYS A 152 22.98 -21.52 43.00
CA LYS A 152 22.38 -22.19 41.82
C LYS A 152 21.55 -21.25 40.93
N LYS A 153 20.93 -20.20 41.47
CA LYS A 153 20.21 -19.17 40.68
C LYS A 153 21.17 -18.29 39.86
N GLN A 154 22.30 -17.87 40.43
CA GLN A 154 23.30 -17.05 39.73
C GLN A 154 23.99 -17.86 38.63
N MET A 155 24.28 -19.14 38.88
CA MET A 155 24.84 -20.05 37.85
C MET A 155 23.93 -20.23 36.63
N ARG A 156 22.60 -20.07 36.78
CA ARG A 156 21.65 -20.12 35.66
C ARG A 156 21.62 -18.83 34.83
N MET A 157 22.12 -17.72 35.37
CA MET A 157 22.18 -16.41 34.70
C MET A 157 23.49 -16.20 33.92
N ILE A 158 24.51 -17.03 34.16
CA ILE A 158 25.81 -16.92 33.49
C ILE A 158 25.74 -17.62 32.14
N GLU A 159 26.06 -16.87 31.07
CA GLU A 159 26.24 -17.40 29.72
C GLU A 159 27.73 -17.43 29.38
N LYS A 160 28.15 -18.44 28.60
CA LYS A 160 29.53 -18.53 28.11
C LYS A 160 29.63 -17.83 26.76
N ARG A 161 30.65 -17.00 26.59
CA ARG A 161 30.87 -16.16 25.40
C ARG A 161 32.33 -16.23 24.98
N ASP A 162 32.56 -16.06 23.68
CA ASP A 162 33.91 -16.08 23.11
C ASP A 162 34.65 -14.79 23.43
N THR A 163 35.88 -14.91 23.91
CA THR A 163 36.70 -13.76 24.34
C THR A 163 37.62 -13.22 23.26
N SER A 164 37.68 -13.84 22.08
CA SER A 164 38.61 -13.45 21.01
C SER A 164 38.21 -12.14 20.31
N GLN A 165 36.93 -11.77 20.34
CA GLN A 165 36.39 -10.64 19.57
C GLN A 165 35.73 -9.55 20.45
N VAL A 166 35.72 -9.73 21.78
CA VAL A 166 34.90 -8.95 22.71
C VAL A 166 35.75 -8.07 23.62
N LYS A 167 35.21 -6.91 24.01
CA LYS A 167 35.86 -5.98 24.95
C LYS A 167 35.78 -6.56 26.36
N VAL A 168 36.96 -6.83 26.93
CA VAL A 168 37.10 -7.39 28.28
C VAL A 168 37.23 -6.28 29.31
N VAL A 169 36.55 -6.44 30.44
CA VAL A 169 36.68 -5.60 31.66
C VAL A 169 37.27 -6.43 32.79
#